data_AF-A0A920URG7-F1
#
_entry.id   AF-A0A920URG7-F1
#
_cell.length_a   1.000
_cell.length_b   1.000
_cell.length_c   1.000
_cell.angle_alpha   90.00
_cell.angle_beta   90.00
_cell.angle_gamma   90.00
#
_symmetry.space_group_name_H-M   'P 1'
#
loop_
_entity.id
_entity.type
_entity.pdbx_description
1 polymer ?
#
loop_
_entity_poly.entity_id
_entity_poly.type
_entity_poly.pdbx_seq_one_letter_code
_entity_poly.pdbx_strand_id
1 'polypeptide(L)'
;MLLNVQVLRIGFPENLRNPFPPTSESVAIGEPIYVGVCASCHGDNGLGDGPASVALENKPSDLSVHVPLHSDTILYEFIRDGIGVGMPAQGDLLSEDEMWHLVNYLRAKFDNR
;
A
#
# COMPACT_ATOMS: atom_id res chain seq x y z
N MET A 1 8.77 -9.63 34.29
CA MET A 1 7.32 -9.75 34.08
C MET A 1 7.02 -9.08 32.75
N LEU A 2 7.02 -9.86 31.67
CA LEU A 2 6.84 -9.36 30.30
C LEU A 2 5.34 -9.07 30.12
N LEU A 3 4.98 -7.79 29.97
CA LEU A 3 3.64 -7.42 29.56
C LEU A 3 3.48 -7.77 28.07
N ASN A 4 2.89 -8.95 27.81
CA ASN A 4 2.32 -9.28 26.52
C ASN A 4 1.15 -8.34 26.27
N VAL A 5 1.39 -7.25 25.57
CA VAL A 5 0.32 -6.40 25.05
C VAL A 5 -0.21 -7.07 23.78
N GLN A 6 -1.01 -8.13 23.96
CA GLN A 6 -1.89 -8.61 22.91
C GLN A 6 -3.01 -7.57 22.79
N VAL A 7 -2.87 -6.61 21.88
CA VAL A 7 -4.00 -5.78 21.47
C VAL A 7 -4.96 -6.73 20.75
N LEU A 8 -6.04 -7.10 21.43
CA LEU A 8 -7.10 -7.95 20.88
C LEU A 8 -7.76 -7.17 19.73
N ARG A 9 -7.30 -7.37 18.50
CA ARG A 9 -7.95 -6.88 17.29
C ARG A 9 -9.12 -7.81 16.98
N ILE A 10 -10.26 -7.58 17.64
CA ILE A 10 -11.50 -8.33 17.42
C ILE A 10 -11.94 -8.09 15.95
N GLY A 11 -11.90 -9.14 15.13
CA GLY A 11 -12.48 -9.15 13.77
C GLY A 11 -11.53 -9.49 12.62
N PHE A 12 -10.22 -9.69 12.86
CA PHE A 12 -9.28 -9.98 11.77
C PHE A 12 -9.13 -11.49 11.58
N PRO A 13 -9.21 -12.02 10.34
CA PRO A 13 -8.75 -13.37 10.10
C PRO A 13 -7.26 -13.42 10.47
N GLU A 14 -6.89 -14.32 11.37
CA GLU A 14 -5.53 -14.52 11.93
C GLU A 14 -4.41 -14.73 10.88
N ASN A 15 -4.72 -14.65 9.57
CA ASN A 15 -3.86 -15.04 8.47
C ASN A 15 -3.90 -14.09 7.25
N LEU A 16 -4.30 -12.81 7.38
CA LEU A 16 -4.23 -11.89 6.23
C LEU A 16 -2.76 -11.66 5.82
N ARG A 17 -2.33 -12.38 4.80
CA ARG A 17 -0.98 -12.40 4.25
C ARG A 17 -1.07 -12.44 2.74
N ASN A 18 -0.09 -11.87 2.07
CA ASN A 18 -0.01 -11.91 0.62
C ASN A 18 0.03 -13.38 0.13
N PRO A 19 -1.01 -13.87 -0.57
CA PRO A 19 -1.01 -15.23 -1.10
C PRO A 19 -0.17 -15.35 -2.39
N PHE A 20 0.24 -14.22 -2.98
CA PHE A 20 1.01 -14.16 -4.21
C PHE A 20 2.50 -13.96 -3.92
N PRO A 21 3.37 -14.89 -4.35
CA PRO A 21 4.81 -14.68 -4.29
C PRO A 21 5.23 -13.44 -5.09
N PRO A 22 6.27 -12.69 -4.67
CA PRO A 22 6.74 -11.48 -5.35
C PRO A 22 7.54 -11.82 -6.62
N THR A 23 6.88 -12.43 -7.60
CA THR A 23 7.45 -12.75 -8.92
C THR A 23 7.38 -11.54 -9.85
N SER A 24 8.17 -11.56 -10.93
CA SER A 24 8.07 -10.56 -12.00
C SER A 24 6.66 -10.49 -12.61
N GLU A 25 5.95 -11.61 -12.68
CA GLU A 25 4.55 -11.66 -13.14
C GLU A 25 3.63 -10.90 -12.19
N SER A 26 3.72 -11.14 -10.87
CA SER A 26 2.94 -10.39 -9.89
C SER A 26 3.25 -8.89 -9.93
N VAL A 27 4.52 -8.52 -10.10
CA VAL A 27 4.94 -7.12 -10.20
C VAL A 27 4.37 -6.47 -11.46
N ALA A 28 4.39 -7.17 -12.59
CA ALA A 28 3.84 -6.69 -13.85
C ALA A 28 2.31 -6.50 -13.81
N ILE A 29 1.59 -7.27 -12.98
CA ILE A 29 0.16 -7.05 -12.72
C ILE A 29 -0.06 -5.78 -11.88
N GLY A 30 0.78 -5.55 -10.86
CA GLY A 30 0.66 -4.41 -9.95
C GLY A 30 1.02 -3.05 -10.57
N GLU A 31 1.96 -3.02 -11.52
CA GLU A 31 2.43 -1.79 -12.17
C GLU A 31 1.30 -0.94 -12.80
N PRO A 32 0.46 -1.47 -13.71
CA PRO A 32 -0.60 -0.67 -14.32
C PRO A 32 -1.64 -0.19 -13.29
N ILE A 33 -1.85 -0.92 -12.19
CA ILE A 33 -2.73 -0.50 -11.09
C ILE A 33 -2.14 0.73 -10.40
N TYR A 34 -0.83 0.72 -10.09
CA TYR A 34 -0.16 1.88 -9.50
C TYR A 34 -0.29 3.12 -10.38
N VAL A 35 -0.03 2.97 -11.70
CA VAL A 35 -0.12 4.07 -12.65
C VAL A 35 -1.55 4.62 -12.72
N GLY A 36 -2.56 3.75 -12.76
CA GLY A 36 -3.97 4.15 -12.90
C GLY A 36 -4.57 4.74 -11.63
N VAL A 37 -4.14 4.30 -10.45
CA VAL A 37 -4.83 4.58 -9.18
C VAL A 37 -3.98 5.42 -8.22
N CYS A 38 -2.67 5.21 -8.17
CA CYS A 38 -1.81 5.73 -7.11
C CYS A 38 -0.93 6.91 -7.56
N ALA A 39 -0.43 6.87 -8.80
CA ALA A 39 0.56 7.81 -9.31
C ALA A 39 0.06 9.26 -9.39
N SER A 40 -1.26 9.48 -9.54
CA SER A 40 -1.86 10.81 -9.54
C SER A 40 -1.59 11.60 -8.26
N CYS A 41 -1.48 10.92 -7.12
CA CYS A 41 -1.16 11.52 -5.82
C CYS A 41 0.30 11.25 -5.41
N HIS A 42 0.78 10.02 -5.55
CA HIS A 42 2.11 9.62 -5.07
C HIS A 42 3.24 9.92 -6.06
N GLY A 43 2.94 10.20 -7.33
CA GLY A 43 3.92 10.43 -8.40
C GLY A 43 4.57 9.13 -8.91
N ASP A 44 5.20 9.19 -10.08
CA ASP A 44 5.82 8.01 -10.71
C ASP A 44 6.99 7.43 -9.89
N ASN A 45 7.67 8.31 -9.16
CA ASN A 45 8.78 7.95 -8.27
C ASN A 45 8.34 7.75 -6.81
N GLY A 46 7.04 7.83 -6.51
CA GLY A 46 6.51 7.62 -5.17
C GLY A 46 6.85 8.71 -4.16
N LEU A 47 7.27 9.91 -4.59
CA LEU A 47 7.76 10.98 -3.71
C LEU A 47 6.64 11.88 -3.15
N GLY A 48 5.39 11.53 -3.39
CA GLY A 48 4.23 12.32 -2.99
C GLY A 48 4.06 13.60 -3.81
N ASP A 49 4.55 13.60 -5.05
CA ASP A 49 4.61 14.73 -5.97
C ASP A 49 3.76 14.54 -7.23
N GLY A 50 2.77 13.63 -7.16
CA GLY A 50 1.80 13.45 -8.23
C GLY A 50 0.98 14.72 -8.49
N PRO A 51 0.43 14.90 -9.70
CA PRO A 51 -0.25 16.14 -10.10
C PRO A 51 -1.43 16.53 -9.19
N ALA A 52 -2.10 15.57 -8.54
CA ALA A 52 -3.18 15.83 -7.61
C ALA A 52 -2.69 16.25 -6.20
N SER A 53 -1.42 16.01 -5.86
CA SER A 53 -0.90 16.28 -4.51
C SER A 53 -0.91 17.76 -4.15
N VAL A 54 -0.84 18.65 -5.15
CA VAL A 54 -0.89 20.12 -4.97
C VAL A 54 -2.19 20.63 -4.36
N ALA A 55 -3.28 19.85 -4.50
CA ALA A 55 -4.61 20.19 -3.99
C ALA A 55 -4.88 19.58 -2.60
N LEU A 56 -3.97 18.76 -2.08
CA LEU A 56 -4.13 18.10 -0.79
C LEU A 56 -3.57 18.99 0.32
N GLU A 57 -4.26 19.02 1.47
CA GLU A 57 -3.81 19.76 2.65
C GLU A 57 -2.48 19.24 3.18
N ASN A 58 -2.30 17.91 3.13
CA ASN A 58 -1.07 17.23 3.53
C ASN A 58 -0.45 16.55 2.32
N LYS A 59 0.85 16.74 2.15
CA LYS A 59 1.62 16.04 1.11
C LYS A 59 1.52 14.53 1.34
N PRO A 60 1.24 13.72 0.30
CA PRO A 60 1.31 12.27 0.39
C PRO A 60 2.71 11.80 0.83
N SER A 61 2.76 10.69 1.56
CA SER A 61 4.01 10.12 2.05
C SER A 61 4.96 9.72 0.92
N ASP A 62 6.25 9.86 1.18
CA ASP A 62 7.32 9.29 0.35
C ASP A 62 7.31 7.76 0.51
N LEU A 63 6.94 7.07 -0.57
CA LEU A 63 6.82 5.62 -0.59
C LEU A 63 8.17 4.92 -0.46
N SER A 64 9.27 5.55 -0.88
CA SER A 64 10.62 4.98 -0.69
C SER A 64 11.02 4.90 0.79
N VAL A 65 10.39 5.72 1.64
CA VAL A 65 10.56 5.68 3.09
C VAL A 65 9.52 4.75 3.73
N HIS A 66 8.25 4.87 3.34
CA HIS A 66 7.17 4.19 4.06
C HIS A 66 6.94 2.74 3.64
N VAL A 67 7.17 2.38 2.37
CA VAL A 67 7.07 0.98 1.93
C VAL A 67 7.97 0.07 2.78
N PRO A 68 9.29 0.33 2.94
CA PRO A 68 10.14 -0.53 3.77
C PRO A 68 9.74 -0.55 5.26
N LEU A 69 9.14 0.52 5.79
CA LEU A 69 8.81 0.63 7.23
C LEU A 69 7.57 -0.16 7.67
N HIS A 70 6.72 -0.56 6.73
CA HIS A 70 5.49 -1.28 7.01
C HIS A 70 5.56 -2.71 6.50
N SER A 71 4.80 -3.63 7.09
CA SER A 71 4.66 -4.99 6.56
C SER A 71 3.69 -5.02 5.36
N ASP A 72 3.69 -6.10 4.59
CA ASP A 72 2.80 -6.25 3.44
C ASP A 72 1.32 -6.15 3.82
N THR A 73 0.93 -6.74 4.96
CA THR A 73 -0.42 -6.64 5.48
C THR A 73 -0.80 -5.19 5.81
N ILE A 74 0.11 -4.41 6.38
CA ILE A 74 -0.17 -2.99 6.68
C ILE A 74 -0.27 -2.16 5.39
N LEU A 75 0.58 -2.43 4.39
CA LEU A 75 0.47 -1.76 3.08
C LEU A 75 -0.86 -2.10 2.40
N TYR A 76 -1.26 -3.37 2.43
CA TYR A 76 -2.56 -3.83 1.93
C TYR A 76 -3.72 -3.12 2.65
N GLU A 77 -3.67 -3.01 3.98
CA GLU A 77 -4.69 -2.30 4.76
C GLU A 77 -4.79 -0.82 4.39
N PHE A 78 -3.65 -0.13 4.20
CA PHE A 78 -3.67 1.26 3.73
C PHE A 78 -4.28 1.41 2.34
N ILE A 79 -4.03 0.47 1.43
CA ILE A 79 -4.66 0.48 0.09
C ILE A 79 -6.16 0.21 0.22
N ARG A 80 -6.55 -0.84 0.96
CA ARG A 80 -7.94 -1.27 1.10
C ARG A 80 -8.79 -0.21 1.78
N ASP A 81 -8.35 0.27 2.94
CA ASP A 81 -9.15 1.08 3.86
C ASP A 81 -8.85 2.58 3.78
N GLY A 82 -7.79 2.97 3.09
CA GLY A 82 -7.31 4.35 3.04
C GLY A 82 -6.64 4.79 4.35
N ILE A 83 -6.26 6.08 4.41
CA ILE A 83 -5.65 6.71 5.58
C ILE A 83 -6.36 8.05 5.82
N GLY A 84 -7.30 8.05 6.77
CA GLY A 84 -8.07 9.24 7.13
C GLY A 84 -8.74 9.90 5.93
N VAL A 85 -8.70 11.23 5.86
CA VAL A 85 -9.21 12.00 4.71
C VAL A 85 -8.15 12.23 3.62
N GLY A 86 -6.88 11.87 3.86
CA GLY A 86 -5.75 12.20 2.99
C GLY A 86 -5.43 11.13 1.94
N MET A 87 -5.78 9.87 2.20
CA MET A 87 -5.64 8.77 1.24
C MET A 87 -6.98 8.01 1.15
N PRO A 88 -7.65 8.03 -0.01
CA PRO A 88 -8.93 7.33 -0.18
C PRO A 88 -8.75 5.81 -0.17
N ALA A 89 -9.74 5.11 0.38
CA ALA A 89 -9.87 3.65 0.31
C ALA A 89 -10.00 3.19 -1.15
N GLN A 90 -9.31 2.10 -1.51
CA GLN A 90 -9.39 1.50 -2.85
C GLN A 90 -10.11 0.14 -2.85
N GLY A 91 -10.56 -0.36 -1.69
CA GLY A 91 -11.20 -1.67 -1.58
C GLY A 91 -12.54 -1.82 -2.31
N ASP A 92 -13.19 -0.71 -2.67
CA ASP A 92 -14.41 -0.72 -3.51
C ASP A 92 -14.08 -0.70 -5.01
N LEU A 93 -12.84 -0.33 -5.38
CA LEU A 93 -12.37 -0.20 -6.76
C LEU A 93 -11.54 -1.42 -7.20
N LEU A 94 -10.74 -1.96 -6.29
CA LEU A 94 -9.79 -3.03 -6.55
C LEU A 94 -10.22 -4.32 -5.84
N SER A 95 -10.06 -5.45 -6.53
CA SER A 95 -10.17 -6.77 -5.91
C SER A 95 -9.03 -7.02 -4.90
N GLU A 96 -9.23 -7.99 -4.01
CA GLU A 96 -8.19 -8.44 -3.07
C GLU A 96 -6.90 -8.86 -3.78
N ASP A 97 -7.02 -9.61 -4.88
CA ASP A 97 -5.88 -10.09 -5.66
C ASP A 97 -5.09 -8.92 -6.29
N GLU A 98 -5.80 -7.95 -6.87
CA GLU A 98 -5.21 -6.73 -7.44
C GLU A 98 -4.43 -5.93 -6.39
N MET A 99 -4.99 -5.78 -5.18
CA MET A 99 -4.30 -5.09 -4.09
C MET A 99 -3.05 -5.82 -3.63
N TRP A 100 -3.04 -7.16 -3.59
CA TRP A 100 -1.84 -7.92 -3.26
C TRP A 100 -0.75 -7.87 -4.33
N HIS A 101 -1.13 -7.91 -5.61
CA HIS A 101 -0.19 -7.67 -6.71
C HIS A 101 0.36 -6.25 -6.67
N LEU A 102 -0.46 -5.26 -6.32
CA LEU A 102 -0.02 -3.88 -6.10
C LEU A 102 1.00 -3.79 -4.96
N VAL A 103 0.79 -4.48 -3.83
CA VAL A 103 1.79 -4.53 -2.74
C VAL A 103 3.14 -5.10 -3.24
N ASN A 104 3.11 -6.17 -4.05
CA ASN A 104 4.33 -6.72 -4.64
C ASN A 104 5.02 -5.71 -5.59
N TYR A 105 4.27 -4.95 -6.37
CA TYR A 105 4.83 -3.84 -7.16
C TYR A 105 5.45 -2.75 -6.27
N LEU A 106 4.75 -2.31 -5.22
CA LEU A 106 5.27 -1.29 -4.29
C LEU A 106 6.61 -1.74 -3.68
N ARG A 107 6.70 -3.01 -3.27
CA ARG A 107 7.95 -3.62 -2.78
C ARG A 107 9.05 -3.58 -3.83
N ALA A 108 8.78 -4.10 -5.02
CA ALA A 108 9.78 -4.15 -6.08
C ALA A 108 10.26 -2.76 -6.52
N LYS A 109 9.39 -1.75 -6.46
CA LYS A 109 9.67 -0.41 -6.97
C LYS A 109 10.27 0.54 -5.93
N PHE A 110 9.84 0.45 -4.67
CA PHE A 110 10.14 1.46 -3.64
C PHE A 110 10.86 0.91 -2.39
N ASP A 111 11.09 -0.39 -2.29
CA ASP A 111 11.92 -0.97 -1.22
C ASP A 111 13.40 -0.98 -1.66
N ASN A 112 14.15 0.08 -1.34
CA ASN A 112 15.57 0.26 -1.71
C ASN A 112 16.55 -0.55 -0.84
N ARG A 113 16.19 -1.75 -0.42
CA ARG A 113 17.05 -2.63 0.38
C ARG A 113 17.82 -3.63 -0.45
#